data_AF-A0A7G8X8Z0-F1
#
_entry.id   AF-A0A7G8X8Z0-F1
#
_cell.length_a   1.000
_cell.length_b   1.000
_cell.length_c   1.000
_cell.angle_alpha   90.00
_cell.angle_beta   90.00
_cell.angle_gamma   90.00
#
_symmetry.space_group_name_H-M   'P 1'
#
loop_
_entity.id
_entity.type
_entity.pdbx_description
1 polymer ?
#
loop_
_entity_poly.entity_id
_entity_poly.type
_entity_poly.pdbx_seq_one_letter_code
_entity_poly.pdbx_strand_id
1 'polypeptide(L)' 'MSGQKKRTNVKPDGFQEFEQLAKNIMDGQGVSYFDWVHQKHQEVVLNFNLTNKDEIAELAKEVD' A
#
# COMPACT_ATOMS: atom_id res chain seq x y z
N MET A 1 -12.30 -4.36 -27.67
CA MET A 1 -12.34 -3.20 -26.75
C MET A 1 -12.08 -3.69 -25.34
N SER A 2 -10.83 -3.59 -24.88
CA SER A 2 -10.45 -3.94 -23.50
C SER A 2 -11.04 -2.90 -22.55
N GLY A 3 -12.21 -3.20 -21.99
CA GLY A 3 -12.83 -2.37 -20.97
C GLY A 3 -11.92 -2.29 -19.75
N GLN A 4 -11.38 -1.10 -19.46
CA GLN A 4 -10.76 -0.81 -18.18
C GLN A 4 -11.83 -1.01 -17.10
N LYS A 5 -11.84 -2.19 -16.45
CA LYS A 5 -12.57 -2.37 -15.21
C LYS A 5 -11.98 -1.37 -14.22
N LYS A 6 -12.67 -0.25 -13.99
CA LYS A 6 -12.43 0.62 -12.84
C LYS A 6 -12.50 -0.31 -11.63
N ARG A 7 -11.35 -0.64 -11.05
CA ARG A 7 -11.32 -1.27 -9.73
C ARG A 7 -12.00 -0.26 -8.82
N THR A 8 -13.24 -0.52 -8.47
CA THR A 8 -13.89 0.19 -7.39
C THR A 8 -13.07 -0.16 -6.16
N ASN A 9 -12.16 0.73 -5.76
CA ASN A 9 -11.54 0.70 -4.45
C ASN A 9 -12.65 0.97 -3.44
N VAL A 10 -13.50 -0.04 -3.20
CA VAL A 10 -14.47 -0.02 -2.13
C VAL A 10 -13.64 -0.15 -0.87
N LYS A 11 -13.57 0.95 -0.11
CA LYS A 11 -12.98 0.91 1.22
C LYS A 11 -13.78 -0.09 2.06
N PRO A 12 -13.12 -0.98 2.82
CA PRO A 12 -13.82 -1.91 3.71
C PRO A 12 -14.74 -1.18 4.68
N ASP A 13 -15.76 -1.87 5.18
CA ASP A 13 -16.61 -1.36 6.25
C ASP A 13 -15.77 -0.95 7.46
N GLY A 14 -16.09 0.19 8.06
CA GLY A 14 -15.34 0.73 9.20
C GLY A 14 -14.04 1.47 8.84
N PHE A 15 -13.68 1.59 7.56
CA PHE A 15 -12.41 2.20 7.14
C PHE A 15 -12.23 3.62 7.72
N GLN A 16 -13.27 4.44 7.72
CA GLN A 16 -13.17 5.83 8.19
C GLN A 16 -12.93 5.90 9.69
N GLU A 17 -13.59 5.03 10.45
CA GLU A 17 -13.46 4.90 11.90
C GLU A 17 -12.07 4.42 12.28
N PHE A 18 -11.55 3.41 11.58
CA PHE A 18 -10.19 2.92 11.78
C PHE A 18 -9.14 3.95 11.37
N GLU A 19 -9.35 4.65 10.24
CA GLU A 19 -8.46 5.73 9.80
C GLU A 19 -8.43 6.87 10.84
N GLN A 20 -9.58 7.27 11.37
CA GLN A 20 -9.65 8.32 12.38
C GLN A 20 -9.01 7.89 13.70
N LEU A 21 -9.22 6.64 14.12
CA LEU A 21 -8.56 6.09 15.32
C LEU A 21 -7.04 6.08 15.15
N ALA A 22 -6.54 5.65 13.98
CA ALA A 22 -5.12 5.67 13.68
C ALA A 22 -4.55 7.09 13.69
N LYS A 23 -5.25 8.07 13.10
CA LYS A 23 -4.85 9.48 13.14
C LYS A 23 -4.70 9.98 14.57
N ASN A 24 -5.68 9.70 15.43
CA ASN A 24 -5.66 10.14 16.84
C ASN A 24 -4.51 9.49 17.62
N ILE A 25 -4.20 8.22 17.37
CA ILE A 25 -3.07 7.53 18.01
C ILE A 25 -1.74 8.16 17.59
N MET A 26 -1.56 8.42 16.30
CA MET A 26 -0.31 9.00 15.77
C MET A 26 -0.11 10.44 16.26
N ASP A 27 -1.18 11.24 16.29
CA ASP A 27 -1.15 12.60 16.84
C ASP A 27 -0.76 12.60 18.32
N GLY A 28 -1.30 11.68 19.13
CA GLY A 28 -0.90 11.49 20.52
C GLY A 28 0.56 11.07 20.72
N GLN A 29 1.21 10.54 19.68
CA GLN A 29 2.63 10.19 19.66
C GLN A 29 3.51 11.31 19.07
N GLY A 30 2.92 12.42 18.61
CA GLY A 30 3.61 13.49 17.90
C GLY A 30 4.11 13.09 16.51
N VAL A 31 3.51 12.05 15.91
CA VAL A 31 3.87 11.52 14.60
C VAL A 31 2.79 11.87 13.58
N SER A 32 3.21 12.33 12.40
CA SER A 32 2.30 12.54 11.28
C SER A 32 1.73 11.20 10.79
N TYR A 33 0.40 11.06 10.83
CA TYR A 33 -0.29 9.88 10.31
C TYR A 33 0.10 9.56 8.87
N PHE A 34 0.17 10.57 8.00
CA PHE A 34 0.48 10.36 6.59
C PHE A 34 1.94 9.95 6.36
N ASP A 35 2.86 10.44 7.16
CA ASP A 35 4.27 10.03 7.09
C ASP A 35 4.43 8.58 7.56
N TRP A 36 3.73 8.20 8.63
CA TRP A 36 3.70 6.83 9.09
C TRP A 36 3.10 5.88 8.03
N VAL A 37 1.97 6.25 7.42
CA VAL A 37 1.37 5.47 6.32
C VAL A 37 2.36 5.34 5.15
N HIS A 38 3.03 6.42 4.78
CA HIS A 38 4.01 6.41 3.69
C HIS A 38 5.17 5.44 3.99
N GLN A 39 5.72 5.48 5.20
CA GLN A 39 6.76 4.56 5.64
C GLN A 39 6.30 3.11 5.60
N LYS A 40 5.11 2.81 6.12
CA LYS A 40 4.55 1.45 6.08
C LYS A 40 4.29 0.95 4.66
N HIS A 41 3.85 1.82 3.77
CA HIS A 41 3.71 1.48 2.37
C HIS A 41 5.07 1.12 1.73
N GLN A 42 6.11 1.93 1.97
CA GLN A 42 7.45 1.67 1.48
C GLN A 42 8.01 0.34 2.00
N GLU A 43 7.84 0.05 3.29
CA GLU A 43 8.24 -1.23 3.89
C GLU A 43 7.58 -2.42 3.19
N VAL A 44 6.26 -2.34 2.93
CA VAL A 44 5.52 -3.40 2.24
C VAL A 44 6.00 -3.60 0.81
N VAL A 45 6.19 -2.51 0.05
CA VAL A 45 6.68 -2.58 -1.33
C VAL A 45 8.08 -3.15 -1.38
N LEU A 46 8.98 -2.71 -0.49
CA LEU A 46 10.33 -3.23 -0.41
C LEU A 46 10.34 -4.73 -0.09
N ASN A 47 9.58 -5.14 0.93
CA ASN A 47 9.47 -6.54 1.31
C ASN A 47 8.89 -7.41 0.18
N PHE A 48 7.86 -6.91 -0.52
CA PHE A 48 7.31 -7.58 -1.69
C PHE A 48 8.38 -7.75 -2.78
N ASN A 49 9.12 -6.69 -3.12
CA ASN A 49 10.14 -6.75 -4.15
C ASN A 49 11.28 -7.70 -3.78
N LEU A 50 11.75 -7.67 -2.53
CA LEU A 50 12.81 -8.55 -2.05
C LEU A 50 12.39 -10.02 -2.01
N THR A 51 11.15 -10.29 -1.60
CA THR A 51 10.61 -11.65 -1.52
C THR A 51 10.42 -12.25 -2.91
N ASN A 52 9.98 -11.45 -3.88
CA ASN A 52 9.65 -11.90 -5.23
C ASN A 52 10.74 -11.50 -6.26
N LYS A 53 11.96 -11.20 -5.81
CA LYS A 53 13.02 -10.62 -6.64
C LYS A 53 13.34 -11.45 -7.89
N ASP A 54 13.29 -12.78 -7.77
CA ASP A 54 13.65 -13.70 -8.85
C ASP A 54 12.51 -13.76 -9.88
N GLU A 55 11.26 -13.89 -9.43
CA GLU A 55 10.07 -13.82 -10.31
C GLU A 55 9.95 -12.47 -11.02
N ILE A 56 10.21 -11.37 -10.32
CA ILE A 56 10.22 -10.02 -10.91
C ILE A 56 11.33 -9.91 -11.97
N ALA A 57 12.52 -10.47 -11.69
CA ALA A 57 13.63 -10.45 -12.64
C ALA A 57 13.38 -11.35 -13.86
N GLU A 58 12.67 -12.46 -13.71
CA GLU A 58 12.25 -13.32 -14.82
C GLU A 58 11.20 -12.64 -15.69
N LEU A 59 10.17 -12.05 -15.09
CA LEU A 59 9.16 -11.26 -15.81
C LEU A 59 9.79 -10.09 -16.57
N ALA A 60 10.81 -9.44 -16.01
CA ALA A 60 11.51 -8.34 -16.68
C ALA A 60 12.27 -8.79 -17.94
N LYS A 61 12.69 -10.06 -18.02
CA LYS A 61 13.37 -10.63 -19.20
C LYS A 61 12.40 -11.06 -20.30
N GLU A 62 11.14 -11.34 -19.99
CA GLU A 62 10.11 -11.73 -20.97
C GLU A 62 9.59 -10.55 -21.83
N VAL A 63 9.99 -9.32 -21.50
CA VAL A 63 9.57 -8.09 -22.21
C VAL A 63 10.57 -7.67 -23.31
N ASP A 64 11.64 -8.43 -23.54
CA ASP A 64 12.60 -8.25 -24.65
C ASP A 64 12.34 -9.21 -25.83
#